data_AF-A0A4U1D3Q0-F1
#
_entry.id   AF-A0A4U1D3Q0-F1
#
_cell.length_a   1.000
_cell.length_b   1.000
_cell.length_c   1.000
_cell.angle_alpha   90.00
_cell.angle_beta   90.00
_cell.angle_gamma   90.00
#
_symmetry.space_group_name_H-M   'P 1'
#
loop_
_entity.id
_entity.type
_entity.pdbx_description
1 polymer ?
#
loop_
_entity_poly.entity_id
_entity_poly.type
_entity_poly.pdbx_seq_one_letter_code
_entity_poly.pdbx_strand_id
1 'polypeptide(L)' 'MEMVKLFIDPGHGGTYSGAVGNDLREKDSTLMIAYEFGKY' A
#
# COMPACT_ATOMS: atom_id res chain seq x y z
N MET A 1 19.78 -7.74 19.24
CA MET A 1 18.33 -7.48 19.20
C MET A 1 17.73 -8.46 18.22
N GLU A 2 16.56 -9.01 18.53
CA GLU A 2 15.87 -9.94 17.63
C GLU A 2 15.28 -9.18 16.44
N MET A 3 15.28 -9.81 15.27
CA MET A 3 14.74 -9.21 14.05
C MET A 3 13.22 -9.17 14.13
N VAL A 4 12.65 -7.97 14.04
CA VAL A 4 11.20 -7.77 14.01
C VAL A 4 10.67 -8.18 12.64
N LYS A 5 9.64 -9.04 12.62
CA LYS A 5 8.89 -9.35 11.40
C LYS A 5 7.79 -8.30 11.23
N LEU A 6 7.87 -7.53 10.16
CA LEU A 6 6.86 -6.54 9.79
C LEU A 6 6.06 -7.05 8.58
N PHE A 7 4.74 -6.95 8.67
CA PHE A 7 3.82 -7.26 7.58
C PHE A 7 3.06 -5.99 7.23
N ILE A 8 3.00 -5.67 5.94
CA ILE A 8 2.33 -4.49 5.41
C ILE A 8 1.27 -4.97 4.42
N ASP A 9 0.03 -4.55 4.64
CA ASP A 9 -1.12 -4.90 3.79
C ASP A 9 -1.63 -3.65 3.06
N PRO A 10 -1.27 -3.45 1.78
CA PRO A 10 -1.80 -2.34 1.01
C PRO A 10 -3.30 -2.57 0.74
N GLY A 11 -4.14 -1.70 1.28
CA GLY A 11 -5.59 -1.82 1.15
C GLY A 11 -6.09 -1.73 -0.29
N HIS A 12 -7.27 -2.32 -0.52
CA HIS A 12 -7.94 -2.44 -1.83
C HIS A 12 -7.18 -3.35 -2.81
N GLY A 13 -7.44 -3.23 -4.12
CA GLY A 13 -6.72 -3.98 -5.14
C GLY A 13 -7.60 -4.56 -6.24
N GLY A 14 -6.95 -5.01 -7.31
CA GLY A 14 -7.65 -5.57 -8.48
C GLY A 14 -8.65 -4.58 -9.08
N THR A 15 -9.90 -5.03 -9.21
CA THR A 15 -11.01 -4.25 -9.76
C THR A 15 -11.63 -3.27 -8.76
N TYR A 16 -11.35 -3.42 -7.46
CA TYR A 16 -11.82 -2.50 -6.43
C TYR A 16 -10.75 -1.42 -6.17
N SER A 17 -11.02 -0.19 -6.62
CA SER A 17 -10.07 0.94 -6.52
C SER A 17 -9.96 1.53 -5.12
N GLY A 18 -10.92 1.27 -4.23
CA GLY A 18 -11.14 2.11 -3.05
C GLY A 18 -11.63 3.50 -3.42
N ALA A 19 -11.33 4.49 -2.59
CA ALA A 19 -11.64 5.88 -2.86
C ALA A 19 -10.98 6.39 -4.16
N VAL A 20 -11.68 7.27 -4.87
CA VAL A 20 -11.20 7.90 -6.11
C VAL A 20 -11.45 9.40 -6.02
N GLY A 21 -10.44 10.21 -6.39
CA GLY A 21 -10.55 11.66 -6.40
C GLY A 21 -9.27 12.31 -6.95
N ASN A 22 -9.41 13.43 -7.66
CA ASN A 22 -8.28 14.14 -8.29
C ASN A 22 -7.43 13.23 -9.20
N ASP A 23 -8.07 12.35 -9.98
CA ASP A 23 -7.42 11.34 -10.82
C ASP A 23 -6.55 10.31 -10.06
N LEU A 24 -6.63 10.26 -8.73
CA LEU A 24 -5.96 9.30 -7.88
C LEU A 24 -6.91 8.16 -7.49
N ARG A 25 -6.33 6.97 -7.27
CA ARG A 25 -7.02 5.80 -6.74
C ARG A 25 -6.32 5.34 -5.48
N GLU A 26 -7.09 5.08 -4.43
CA GLU A 26 -6.57 4.66 -3.14
C GLU A 26 -5.64 3.45 -3.24
N LYS A 27 -6.05 2.41 -3.99
CA LYS A 27 -5.23 1.20 -4.19
C LYS A 27 -3.83 1.46 -4.73
N ASP A 28 -3.67 2.49 -5.56
CA ASP A 28 -2.40 2.80 -6.21
C ASP A 28 -1.48 3.51 -5.20
N SER A 29 -2.05 4.39 -4.37
CA SER A 29 -1.35 5.07 -3.28
C SER A 29 -0.91 4.12 -2.17
N THR A 30 -1.80 3.24 -1.69
CA THR A 30 -1.49 2.29 -0.61
C THR A 30 -0.41 1.30 -1.04
N LEU A 31 -0.48 0.79 -2.27
CA LEU A 31 0.53 -0.11 -2.84
C LEU A 31 1.90 0.57 -2.97
N MET A 32 1.92 1.82 -3.44
CA MET A 32 3.16 2.60 -3.57
C MET A 32 3.83 2.83 -2.21
N ILE A 33 3.06 3.18 -1.18
CA ILE A 33 3.58 3.35 0.19
C ILE A 33 4.15 2.03 0.73
N ALA A 34 3.45 0.90 0.52
CA ALA A 34 3.93 -0.40 0.97
C ALA A 34 5.26 -0.80 0.31
N TYR A 35 5.41 -0.56 -1.00
CA TYR A 35 6.68 -0.79 -1.70
C TYR A 35 7.79 0.14 -1.26
N GLU A 36 7.49 1.42 -0.97
CA GLU A 36 8.50 2.36 -0.48
C GLU A 36 9.03 1.93 0.89
N PHE A 37 8.15 1.48 1.79
CA PHE A 37 8.57 1.00 3.10
C PHE A 37 9.43 -0.27 3.00
N GLY A 38 9.09 -1.20 2.10
CA GLY A 38 9.84 -2.44 1.89
C GLY A 38 11.27 -2.26 1.36
N LYS A 39 11.69 -1.02 1.06
CA LYS A 39 13.08 -0.69 0.72
C LYS A 39 13.98 -0.50 1.95
N TYR A 40 13.41 -0.35 3.14
CA TYR A 40 14.09 -0.13 4.42
C TYR A 40 14.03 -1.39 5.30
#